data_AF-A0A1I3KDT3-F1
#
_entry.id   AF-A0A1I3KDT3-F1
#
_cell.length_a   1.000
_cell.length_b   1.000
_cell.length_c   1.000
_cell.angle_alpha   90.00
_cell.angle_beta   90.00
_cell.angle_gamma   90.00
#
_symmetry.space_group_name_H-M   'P 1'
#
loop_
_entity.id
_entity.type
_entity.pdbx_description
1 polymer ?
#
loop_
_entity_poly.entity_id
_entity_poly.type
_entity_poly.pdbx_seq_one_letter_code
_entity_poly.pdbx_strand_id
1 'polypeptide(L)'
;MAELEHRMQVDGIRIRVASHKSSRTKINTRAPSGITPEFIGEANLQGSLALNRACSEEIVITIKPGAVPADAMAALVKSGVLVGLADSHSVQAALRIKAPRDLLVLRQELT
;
A
#
# COMPACT_ATOMS: atom_id res chain seq x y z
N MET A 1 13.78 7.14 -14.66
CA MET A 1 12.79 7.69 -13.70
C MET A 1 11.40 7.72 -14.34
N ALA A 2 11.20 8.36 -15.51
CA ALA A 2 9.89 8.42 -16.19
C ALA A 2 9.15 7.08 -16.38
N GLU A 3 9.84 6.00 -16.75
CA GLU A 3 9.20 4.67 -16.92
C GLU A 3 8.69 4.07 -15.60
N LEU A 4 9.41 4.31 -14.50
CA LEU A 4 9.01 3.82 -13.17
C LEU A 4 7.80 4.60 -12.64
N GLU A 5 7.80 5.91 -12.86
CA GLU A 5 6.69 6.81 -12.55
C GLU A 5 5.41 6.39 -13.30
N HIS A 6 5.53 6.10 -14.61
CA HIS A 6 4.41 5.64 -15.42
C HIS A 6 3.83 4.32 -14.92
N ARG A 7 4.68 3.34 -14.61
CA ARG A 7 4.24 2.06 -14.03
C ARG A 7 3.56 2.23 -12.67
N MET A 8 4.07 3.14 -11.85
CA MET A 8 3.45 3.45 -10.55
C MET A 8 2.07 4.09 -10.72
N GLN A 9 1.84 4.88 -11.78
CA GLN A 9 0.53 5.42 -12.12
C GLN A 9 -0.45 4.37 -12.64
N VAL A 10 0.02 3.46 -13.51
CA VAL A 10 -0.83 2.47 -14.21
C VAL A 10 -1.10 1.25 -13.34
N ASP A 11 -0.06 0.63 -12.79
CA ASP A 11 -0.16 -0.67 -12.09
C ASP A 11 -0.28 -0.50 -10.57
N GLY A 12 0.46 0.49 -10.02
CA GLY A 12 0.57 0.76 -8.58
C GLY A 12 1.16 -0.39 -7.76
N ILE A 13 1.29 -0.18 -6.45
CA ILE A 13 1.63 -1.21 -5.47
C ILE A 13 0.35 -1.85 -4.96
N ARG A 14 0.24 -3.16 -5.14
CA ARG A 14 -0.93 -3.96 -4.76
C ARG A 14 -0.67 -4.71 -3.48
N ILE A 15 -1.60 -4.63 -2.54
CA ILE A 15 -1.51 -5.24 -1.21
C ILE A 15 -2.78 -6.04 -0.98
N ARG A 16 -2.62 -7.31 -0.60
CA ARG A 16 -3.75 -8.16 -0.23
C ARG A 16 -3.46 -8.94 1.04
N VAL A 17 -4.51 -9.26 1.79
CA VAL A 17 -4.43 -10.23 2.87
C VAL A 17 -4.39 -11.62 2.25
N ALA A 18 -3.27 -12.33 2.33
CA ALA A 18 -3.13 -13.65 1.71
C ALA A 18 -3.78 -14.77 2.54
N SER A 19 -3.73 -14.63 3.86
CA SER A 19 -4.41 -15.51 4.79
C SER A 19 -4.58 -14.81 6.12
N HIS A 20 -5.74 -14.93 6.75
CA HIS A 20 -5.97 -14.49 8.11
C HIS A 20 -6.39 -15.68 8.97
N LYS A 21 -5.61 -15.97 10.01
CA LYS A 21 -5.95 -16.89 11.10
C LYS A 21 -5.87 -16.11 12.41
N SER A 22 -6.60 -16.54 13.43
CA SER A 22 -6.71 -15.87 14.73
C SER A 22 -5.38 -15.45 15.38
N SER A 23 -4.27 -16.14 15.07
CA SER A 23 -2.94 -15.85 15.58
C SER A 23 -1.91 -15.39 14.53
N ARG A 24 -2.30 -15.36 13.25
CA ARG A 24 -1.36 -15.03 12.16
C ARG A 24 -2.09 -14.49 10.94
N THR A 25 -1.71 -13.29 10.53
CA THR A 25 -2.11 -12.70 9.25
C THR A 25 -0.90 -12.67 8.32
N LYS A 26 -1.07 -13.12 7.09
CA LYS A 26 -0.09 -12.98 6.02
C LYS A 26 -0.57 -11.91 5.05
N ILE A 27 0.31 -10.99 4.70
CA ILE A 27 0.07 -9.94 3.70
C ILE A 27 0.97 -10.23 2.51
N ASN A 28 0.39 -10.21 1.30
CA ASN A 28 1.14 -10.28 0.06
C ASN A 28 1.18 -8.88 -0.57
N THR A 29 2.37 -8.52 -1.05
CA THR A 29 2.61 -7.27 -1.76
C THR A 29 3.10 -7.60 -3.17
N ARG A 30 2.52 -6.97 -4.18
CA ARG A 30 3.00 -6.98 -5.56
C ARG A 30 3.27 -5.55 -5.98
N ALA A 31 4.53 -5.23 -6.27
CA ALA A 31 4.93 -3.93 -6.75
C ALA A 31 5.28 -3.97 -8.24
N PRO A 32 5.24 -2.84 -8.96
CA PRO A 32 5.68 -2.76 -10.35
C PRO A 32 7.16 -3.12 -10.48
N SER A 33 7.55 -3.69 -11.62
CA SER A 33 8.94 -4.05 -11.89
C SER A 33 9.87 -2.83 -11.75
N GLY A 34 10.90 -2.98 -10.90
CA GLY A 34 11.81 -1.88 -10.51
C GLY A 34 11.54 -1.31 -9.12
N ILE A 35 10.43 -1.69 -8.48
CA ILE A 35 10.15 -1.42 -7.06
C ILE A 35 10.24 -2.73 -6.28
N THR A 36 11.18 -2.81 -5.35
CA THR A 36 11.29 -3.95 -4.42
C THR A 36 10.72 -3.53 -3.06
N PRO A 37 9.62 -4.12 -2.60
CA PRO A 37 9.10 -3.85 -1.27
C PRO A 37 10.04 -4.47 -0.22
N GLU A 38 10.59 -3.63 0.66
CA GLU A 38 11.36 -4.07 1.82
C GLU A 38 10.52 -3.92 3.09
N PHE A 39 10.59 -4.92 3.98
CA PHE A 39 9.91 -4.89 5.26
C PHE A 39 10.82 -4.20 6.28
N ILE A 40 10.57 -2.91 6.48
CA ILE A 40 11.29 -2.07 7.43
C ILE A 40 10.40 -1.78 8.65
N GLY A 41 11.03 -1.67 9.82
CA GLY A 41 10.37 -1.25 11.06
C GLY A 41 9.80 0.18 10.97
N GLU A 42 9.03 0.59 11.98
CA GLU A 42 8.18 1.79 11.93
C GLU A 42 8.87 3.05 11.37
N ALA A 43 8.25 3.66 10.35
CA ALA A 43 8.59 4.98 9.83
C ALA A 43 7.52 6.04 10.20
N ASN A 44 7.94 7.29 10.38
CA ASN A 44 7.03 8.42 10.66
C ASN A 44 6.36 8.90 9.37
N LEU A 45 5.31 8.20 8.96
CA LEU A 45 4.49 8.53 7.79
C LEU A 45 3.28 9.40 8.14
N GLN A 46 2.97 10.37 7.28
CA GLN A 46 1.77 11.21 7.36
C GLN A 46 0.62 10.56 6.59
N GLY A 47 -0.63 10.71 7.06
CA GLY A 47 -1.78 10.02 6.47
C GLY A 47 -1.90 8.59 6.99
N SER A 48 -3.04 8.27 7.58
CA SER A 48 -3.32 6.94 8.12
C SER A 48 -4.72 6.52 7.70
N LEU A 49 -4.81 5.41 6.99
CA LEU A 49 -6.06 4.80 6.58
C LEU A 49 -6.17 3.42 7.22
N ALA A 50 -7.25 3.17 7.96
CA ALA A 50 -7.54 1.86 8.53
C ALA A 50 -8.74 1.24 7.80
N LEU A 51 -8.59 0.03 7.26
CA LEU A 51 -9.60 -0.66 6.47
C LEU A 51 -9.67 -2.14 6.83
N ASN A 52 -10.87 -2.68 7.02
CA ASN A 52 -11.06 -4.12 7.19
C ASN A 52 -11.03 -4.81 5.83
N ARG A 53 -10.15 -5.80 5.67
CA ARG A 53 -9.96 -6.57 4.43
C ARG A 53 -10.12 -8.07 4.68
N ALA A 54 -10.92 -8.73 3.84
CA ALA A 54 -10.96 -10.18 3.71
C ALA A 54 -9.79 -10.69 2.85
N CYS A 55 -9.54 -12.01 2.85
CA CYS A 55 -8.41 -12.60 2.12
C CYS A 55 -8.50 -12.47 0.58
N SER A 56 -9.67 -12.10 0.05
CA SER A 56 -9.90 -11.87 -1.38
C SER A 56 -9.87 -10.39 -1.78
N GLU A 57 -9.71 -9.47 -0.82
CA GLU A 57 -9.76 -8.03 -1.08
C GLU A 57 -8.34 -7.45 -1.21
N GLU A 58 -8.15 -6.64 -2.24
CA GLU A 58 -6.89 -5.97 -2.54
C GLU A 58 -7.02 -4.46 -2.37
N ILE A 59 -5.89 -3.83 -2.05
CA ILE A 59 -5.69 -2.39 -2.00
C ILE A 59 -4.62 -2.06 -3.03
N VAL A 60 -4.85 -0.99 -3.79
CA VAL A 60 -3.91 -0.44 -4.76
C VAL A 60 -3.40 0.89 -4.26
N ILE A 61 -2.09 1.07 -4.24
CA ILE A 61 -1.43 2.33 -3.91
C ILE A 61 -0.81 2.86 -5.21
N THR A 62 -1.30 3.99 -5.69
CA THR A 62 -0.86 4.62 -6.94
C THR A 62 -0.51 6.09 -6.69
N ILE A 63 0.01 6.80 -7.70
CA ILE A 63 0.21 8.25 -7.62
C ILE A 63 -1.15 8.95 -7.69
N LYS A 64 -1.36 9.91 -6.80
CA LYS A 64 -2.61 10.68 -6.75
C LYS A 64 -2.80 11.49 -8.05
N PRO A 65 -4.03 11.55 -8.61
CA PRO A 65 -4.33 12.44 -9.72
C PRO A 65 -3.97 13.89 -9.38
N GLY A 66 -3.19 14.53 -10.27
CA GLY A 66 -2.71 15.90 -10.08
C GLY A 66 -1.44 16.05 -9.24
N ALA A 67 -0.91 14.96 -8.66
CA ALA A 67 0.43 14.99 -8.07
C ALA A 67 1.52 14.92 -9.15
N VAL A 68 2.66 15.57 -8.89
CA VAL A 68 3.84 15.48 -9.75
C VAL A 68 4.49 14.11 -9.53
N PRO A 69 4.64 13.26 -10.57
CA PRO A 69 5.12 11.89 -10.38
C PRO A 69 6.52 11.80 -9.77
N ALA A 70 7.42 12.69 -10.17
CA ALA A 70 8.77 12.76 -9.62
C ALA A 70 8.77 13.03 -8.11
N ASP A 71 7.92 13.94 -7.62
CA ASP A 71 7.81 14.28 -6.20
C ASP A 71 7.20 13.12 -5.41
N ALA A 72 6.17 12.47 -5.96
CA ALA A 72 5.54 11.30 -5.36
C ALA A 72 6.55 10.13 -5.22
N MET A 73 7.36 9.90 -6.25
CA MET A 73 8.43 8.89 -6.21
C MET A 73 9.53 9.28 -5.23
N ALA A 74 9.93 10.55 -5.17
CA ALA A 74 10.91 11.02 -4.19
C ALA A 74 10.41 10.83 -2.75
N ALA A 75 9.13 11.11 -2.49
CA ALA A 75 8.52 10.88 -1.19
C ALA A 75 8.42 9.39 -0.85
N LEU A 76 8.09 8.54 -1.83
CA LEU A 76 8.08 7.08 -1.69
C LEU A 76 9.48 6.54 -1.37
N VAL A 77 10.53 7.01 -2.05
CA VAL A 77 11.92 6.61 -1.78
C VAL A 77 12.37 7.08 -0.39
N LYS A 78 12.01 8.30 0.00
CA LYS A 78 12.42 8.88 1.29
C LYS A 78 11.73 8.23 2.48
N SER A 79 10.46 7.86 2.35
CA SER A 79 9.63 7.53 3.51
C SER A 79 8.94 6.17 3.41
N GLY A 80 8.82 5.59 2.21
CA GLY A 80 8.18 4.32 1.97
C GLY A 80 6.66 4.35 2.20
N VAL A 81 6.06 3.16 2.24
CA VAL A 81 4.68 2.92 2.65
C VAL A 81 4.72 1.92 3.79
N LEU A 82 4.01 2.20 4.87
CA LEU A 82 3.86 1.25 5.97
C LEU A 82 2.50 0.60 5.91
N VAL A 83 2.52 -0.73 6.00
CA VAL A 83 1.33 -1.55 6.08
C VAL A 83 1.41 -2.34 7.38
N GLY A 84 0.52 -2.03 8.30
CA GLY A 84 0.38 -2.72 9.58
C GLY A 84 -0.97 -3.38 9.73
N LEU A 85 -1.10 -4.18 10.78
CA LEU A 85 -2.38 -4.72 11.25
C LEU A 85 -2.82 -3.87 12.44
N ALA A 86 -4.02 -3.28 12.39
CA ALA A 86 -4.59 -2.51 13.48
C ALA A 86 -5.37 -3.38 14.46
N ASP A 87 -6.14 -4.32 13.94
CA ASP A 87 -6.95 -5.27 14.70
C ASP A 87 -7.30 -6.46 13.80
N SER A 88 -7.69 -7.59 14.37
CA SER A 88 -8.03 -8.77 13.56
C SER A 88 -9.23 -9.52 14.11
N HIS A 89 -10.31 -9.55 13.35
CA HIS A 89 -11.52 -10.30 13.64
C HIS A 89 -11.52 -11.61 12.85
N SER A 90 -12.26 -12.63 13.32
CA SER A 90 -12.25 -14.00 12.80
C SER A 90 -12.40 -14.16 11.28
N VAL A 91 -12.94 -13.15 10.58
CA VAL A 91 -13.19 -13.17 9.13
C VAL A 91 -12.41 -12.07 8.37
N GLN A 92 -11.93 -11.01 9.05
CA GLN A 92 -11.34 -9.84 8.40
C GLN A 92 -10.16 -9.28 9.21
N ALA A 93 -9.10 -8.88 8.50
CA ALA A 93 -7.97 -8.18 9.09
C ALA A 93 -8.12 -6.67 8.87
N ALA A 94 -8.01 -5.87 9.93
CA ALA A 94 -7.93 -4.42 9.80
C ALA A 94 -6.51 -4.04 9.40
N LEU A 95 -6.32 -3.62 8.15
CA LEU A 95 -5.06 -3.07 7.65
C LEU A 95 -4.98 -1.59 8.00
N ARG A 96 -3.86 -1.17 8.58
CA ARG A 96 -3.49 0.23 8.74
C ARG A 96 -2.41 0.57 7.72
N ILE A 97 -2.71 1.50 6.83
CA ILE A 97 -1.79 1.95 5.79
C ILE A 97 -1.41 3.39 6.11
N LYS A 98 -0.10 3.64 6.17
CA LYS A 98 0.44 4.99 6.13
C LYS A 98 1.24 5.16 4.85
N ALA A 99 1.03 6.25 4.13
CA ALA A 99 1.63 6.50 2.83
C ALA A 99 1.80 8.00 2.60
N PRO A 100 2.83 8.45 1.86
CA PRO A 100 2.98 9.85 1.47
C PRO A 100 1.70 10.46 0.86
N ARG A 101 1.48 11.77 1.08
CA ARG A 101 0.26 12.48 0.66
C ARG A 101 0.03 12.50 -0.85
N ASP A 102 1.10 12.35 -1.62
CA ASP A 102 1.09 12.34 -3.08
C ASP A 102 0.72 10.96 -3.64
N LEU A 103 0.59 9.95 -2.78
CA LEU A 103 0.04 8.65 -3.12
C LEU A 103 -1.45 8.58 -2.79
N LEU A 104 -2.17 7.84 -3.62
CA LEU A 104 -3.57 7.52 -3.46
C LEU A 104 -3.71 6.05 -3.09
N VAL A 105 -4.47 5.78 -2.03
CA VAL A 105 -4.79 4.42 -1.57
C VAL A 105 -6.23 4.10 -1.98
N LEU A 106 -6.38 3.19 -2.93
CA LEU A 106 -7.66 2.74 -3.48
C LEU A 106 -7.98 1.33 -3.02
N ARG A 107 -9.26 1.07 -2.76
CA ARG A 107 -9.74 -0.30 -2.63
C ARG A 107 -10.00 -0.84 -4.04
N GLN A 108 -9.63 -2.08 -4.33
CA GLN A 108 -9.74 -2.64 -5.69
C GLN A 108 -11.18 -2.59 -6.22
N GLU A 109 -12.20 -2.66 -5.35
CA GLU A 109 -13.60 -2.53 -5.76
C GLU A 109 -13.97 -1.12 -6.29
N LEU A 110 -13.07 -0.14 -6.21
CA LEU A 110 -13.25 1.25 -6.65
C LEU A 110 -12.36 1.63 -7.86
N THR A 111 -11.54 0.71 -8.37
CA THR A 111 -10.72 0.88 -9.58
C THR A 111 -11.39 0.24 -10.78
#